data_AF-A0A652L8M6-F1
#
_entry.id   AF-A0A652L8M6-F1
#
_cell.length_a   1.000
_cell.length_b   1.000
_cell.length_c   1.000
_cell.angle_alpha   90.00
_cell.angle_beta   90.00
_cell.angle_gamma   90.00
#
_symmetry.space_group_name_H-M   'P 1'
#
loop_
_entity.id
_entity.type
_entity.pdbx_description
1 polymer ?
#
loop_
_entity_poly.entity_id
_entity_poly.type
_entity_poly.pdbx_seq_one_letter_code
_entity_poly.pdbx_strand_id
1 'polypeptide(L)'
;MDKNSTSSTAVPDTAWLGRGRHLGPEPERDVRRNLLALKAARVIDDFLDLDPVEAARSTDLYPRDETADPGPSARRVFEARWSVADGITVRAQLTTFDPESRRAKGEGVGWVLAAEAERAWEAGWPSPATVFWPDSDQVPWDHETVPDVRLRTANHLPKDDDDLRRLLRACTRQSWAVHVVIHEAMTPDVLGRRPVSAFLPPSLRHRVVEHRATPDQALIADFVMKRELGVGIPRGGAVVLPPTPRLFEYDAEHFTVPNVFLDGTEPTALLARIQEFAALPQHLPADAEQALTRLRRGWHLLTPDEELAHARAMVTQYAKALEAMTASCDLYREAAESALEALADASRGGGAPRPASPTTSREDPSPWKALTKSLSRFRGPTPQEPGSESPQPPHGA
;
A
#
# COMPACT_ATOMS: atom_id res chain seq x y z
N MET A 1 -15.31 -21.32 14.86
CA MET A 1 -14.12 -21.50 13.99
C MET A 1 -14.42 -20.73 12.73
N ASP A 2 -14.08 -19.45 12.75
CA ASP A 2 -14.42 -18.52 11.67
C ASP A 2 -13.44 -18.74 10.53
N LYS A 3 -13.98 -19.09 9.36
CA LYS A 3 -13.21 -19.17 8.12
C LYS A 3 -12.85 -17.75 7.72
N ASN A 4 -11.57 -17.40 7.81
CA ASN A 4 -10.99 -16.22 7.18
C ASN A 4 -11.39 -16.21 5.70
N SER A 5 -12.42 -15.44 5.39
CA SER A 5 -12.77 -15.10 4.02
C SER A 5 -11.81 -13.99 3.63
N THR A 6 -10.59 -14.35 3.22
CA THR A 6 -9.69 -13.40 2.54
C THR A 6 -10.37 -13.05 1.22
N SER A 7 -11.07 -11.93 1.21
CA SER A 7 -11.48 -11.24 -0.01
C SER A 7 -10.22 -11.04 -0.85
N SER A 8 -10.12 -11.76 -1.95
CA SER A 8 -9.02 -11.65 -2.90
C SER A 8 -9.20 -10.35 -3.70
N THR A 9 -8.82 -9.22 -3.10
CA THR A 9 -8.80 -7.93 -3.78
C THR A 9 -7.74 -8.00 -4.88
N ALA A 10 -8.12 -7.71 -6.13
CA ALA A 10 -7.17 -7.58 -7.23
C ALA A 10 -6.53 -6.19 -7.21
N VAL A 11 -5.29 -6.07 -7.68
CA VAL A 11 -4.64 -4.78 -7.91
C VAL A 11 -5.48 -3.99 -8.93
N PRO A 12 -5.92 -2.76 -8.62
CA PRO A 12 -6.61 -1.90 -9.59
C PRO A 12 -5.74 -1.66 -10.82
N ASP A 13 -6.34 -1.68 -12.01
CA ASP A 13 -5.64 -1.41 -13.27
C ASP A 13 -5.12 0.04 -13.38
N THR A 14 -5.67 0.96 -12.59
CA THR A 14 -5.21 2.35 -12.43
C THR A 14 -3.95 2.49 -11.57
N ALA A 15 -3.53 1.43 -10.88
CA ALA A 15 -2.49 1.50 -9.86
C ALA A 15 -1.14 0.96 -10.35
N TRP A 16 -0.07 1.64 -9.94
CA TRP A 16 1.30 1.16 -10.02
C TRP A 16 1.85 1.02 -8.60
N LEU A 17 2.41 -0.15 -8.30
CA LEU A 17 2.91 -0.50 -6.98
C LEU A 17 4.34 -1.03 -7.08
N GLY A 18 5.18 -0.59 -6.15
CA GLY A 18 6.54 -1.06 -5.99
C GLY A 18 6.97 -1.00 -4.54
N ARG A 19 7.90 -1.87 -4.18
CA ARG A 19 8.59 -1.83 -2.88
C ARG A 19 10.01 -2.29 -3.06
N GLY A 20 10.85 -1.99 -2.08
CA GLY A 20 12.24 -2.38 -2.10
C GLY A 20 13.02 -1.82 -0.94
N ARG A 21 14.34 -1.70 -1.13
CA ARG A 21 15.29 -1.20 -0.14
C ARG A 21 16.21 -0.15 -0.75
N HIS A 22 16.68 0.75 0.10
CA HIS A 22 17.71 1.72 -0.21
C HIS A 22 18.94 1.46 0.65
N LEU A 23 20.09 1.18 0.04
CA LEU A 23 21.31 0.82 0.76
C LEU A 23 22.21 2.02 1.12
N GLY A 24 21.88 3.22 0.63
CA GLY A 24 22.63 4.44 0.93
C GLY A 24 22.25 5.08 2.28
N PRO A 25 23.08 6.01 2.79
CA PRO A 25 22.90 6.61 4.11
C PRO A 25 21.78 7.66 4.20
N GLU A 26 21.50 8.40 3.12
CA GLU A 26 20.55 9.53 3.13
C GLU A 26 19.49 9.42 2.00
N PRO A 27 18.61 8.40 2.00
CA PRO A 27 17.59 8.25 0.96
C PRO A 27 16.73 9.51 0.80
N GLU A 28 16.27 10.09 1.90
CA GLU A 28 15.33 11.21 1.88
C GLU A 28 15.92 12.44 1.17
N ARG A 29 17.24 12.65 1.27
CA ARG A 29 17.92 13.75 0.61
C ARG A 29 17.99 13.58 -0.90
N ASP A 30 18.23 12.36 -1.36
CA ASP A 30 18.26 12.05 -2.80
C ASP A 30 16.89 12.28 -3.43
N VAL A 31 15.82 11.89 -2.75
CA VAL A 31 14.44 12.11 -3.19
C VAL A 31 14.11 13.60 -3.28
N ARG A 32 14.38 14.37 -2.23
CA ARG A 32 14.17 15.84 -2.24
C ARG A 32 14.89 16.51 -3.40
N ARG A 33 16.16 16.14 -3.63
CA ARG A 33 16.96 16.72 -4.72
C ARG A 33 16.31 16.43 -6.08
N ASN A 34 15.84 15.19 -6.29
CA ASN A 34 15.19 14.81 -7.54
C ASN A 34 13.86 15.55 -7.75
N LEU A 35 12.99 15.57 -6.72
CA LEU A 35 11.70 16.27 -6.78
C LEU A 35 11.85 17.77 -7.03
N LEU A 36 12.80 18.43 -6.35
CA LEU A 36 13.12 19.84 -6.59
C LEU A 36 13.56 20.09 -8.04
N ALA A 37 14.42 19.22 -8.59
CA ALA A 37 14.88 19.32 -9.96
C ALA A 37 13.73 19.12 -10.96
N LEU A 38 12.86 18.13 -10.74
CA LEU A 38 11.70 17.86 -11.59
C LEU A 38 10.65 18.98 -11.53
N LYS A 39 10.41 19.56 -10.34
CA LYS A 39 9.53 20.73 -10.17
C LYS A 39 10.09 21.94 -10.90
N ALA A 40 11.39 22.20 -10.78
CA ALA A 40 12.05 23.29 -11.50
C ALA A 40 11.99 23.10 -13.03
N ALA A 41 12.08 21.85 -13.49
CA ALA A 41 11.92 21.48 -14.90
C ALA A 41 10.46 21.41 -15.38
N ARG A 42 9.48 21.63 -14.49
CA ARG A 42 8.03 21.49 -14.75
C ARG A 42 7.62 20.11 -15.28
N VAL A 43 8.34 19.08 -14.86
CA VAL A 43 7.99 17.67 -15.15
C VAL A 43 6.92 17.18 -14.19
N ILE A 44 6.92 17.67 -12.96
CA ILE A 44 5.87 17.44 -11.97
C ILE A 44 5.15 18.75 -11.65
N ASP A 45 3.88 18.64 -11.28
CA ASP A 45 3.04 19.78 -10.95
C ASP A 45 3.38 20.30 -9.55
N ASP A 46 3.40 19.39 -8.56
CA ASP A 46 3.81 19.70 -7.20
C ASP A 46 4.28 18.45 -6.42
N PHE A 47 4.93 18.66 -5.28
CA PHE A 47 5.33 17.63 -4.35
C PHE A 47 5.28 18.12 -2.88
N LEU A 48 5.12 17.19 -1.94
CA LEU A 48 5.29 17.42 -0.50
C LEU A 48 6.30 16.45 0.08
N ASP A 49 7.02 16.91 1.11
CA ASP A 49 7.86 16.11 1.99
C ASP A 49 7.31 16.28 3.40
N LEU A 50 6.74 15.21 3.93
CA LEU A 50 6.01 15.19 5.19
C LEU A 50 6.76 14.31 6.18
N ASP A 51 6.88 14.77 7.42
CA ASP A 51 7.18 13.85 8.50
C ASP A 51 5.97 12.96 8.81
N PRO A 52 6.17 11.77 9.40
CA PRO A 52 5.07 10.83 9.66
C PRO A 52 3.98 11.42 10.55
N VAL A 53 4.30 12.33 11.47
CA VAL A 53 3.33 12.97 12.37
C VAL A 53 2.48 13.96 11.59
N GLU A 54 3.10 14.75 10.70
CA GLU A 54 2.37 15.60 9.76
C GLU A 54 1.47 14.79 8.82
N ALA A 55 1.98 13.69 8.26
CA ALA A 55 1.20 12.84 7.36
C ALA A 55 0.01 12.14 8.02
N ALA A 56 0.12 11.83 9.33
CA ALA A 56 -0.95 11.27 10.14
C ALA A 56 -1.92 12.33 10.70
N ARG A 57 -1.61 13.63 10.56
CA ARG A 57 -2.38 14.70 11.19
C ARG A 57 -3.77 14.83 10.58
N SER A 58 -4.78 14.46 11.36
CA SER A 58 -6.17 14.76 11.04
C SER A 58 -6.45 16.25 11.23
N THR A 59 -7.15 16.87 10.27
CA THR A 59 -7.60 18.27 10.36
C THR A 59 -9.11 18.33 10.16
N ASP A 60 -9.76 19.40 10.61
CA ASP A 60 -11.22 19.54 10.46
C ASP A 60 -11.65 19.52 8.98
N LEU A 61 -10.78 20.03 8.10
CA LEU A 61 -10.99 20.02 6.65
C LEU A 61 -10.62 18.68 6.00
N TYR A 62 -9.77 17.87 6.63
CA TYR A 62 -9.35 16.57 6.12
C TYR A 62 -9.30 15.56 7.26
N PRO A 63 -10.46 15.02 7.65
CA PRO A 63 -10.53 14.03 8.71
C PRO A 63 -9.85 12.74 8.23
N ARG A 64 -8.79 12.34 8.94
CA ARG A 64 -8.04 11.10 8.66
C ARG A 64 -8.34 10.04 9.71
N ASP A 65 -8.51 8.82 9.25
CA ASP A 65 -8.61 7.65 10.10
C ASP A 65 -7.24 6.99 10.29
N GLU A 66 -7.13 6.08 11.26
CA GLU A 66 -5.90 5.33 11.53
C GLU A 66 -5.45 4.48 10.33
N THR A 67 -6.36 4.18 9.39
CA THR A 67 -6.03 3.40 8.19
C THR A 67 -5.25 4.20 7.15
N ALA A 68 -5.21 5.53 7.27
CA ALA A 68 -4.37 6.39 6.44
C ALA A 68 -2.99 6.69 7.07
N ASP A 69 -2.69 6.14 8.26
CA ASP A 69 -1.44 6.41 8.94
C ASP A 69 -0.24 5.75 8.21
N PRO A 70 0.89 6.46 8.01
CA PRO A 70 2.16 5.86 7.60
C PRO A 70 2.64 4.75 8.54
N GLY A 71 2.26 4.78 9.81
CA GLY A 71 2.60 3.81 10.83
C GLY A 71 3.90 4.15 11.58
N PRO A 72 4.17 3.49 12.71
CA PRO A 72 5.23 3.88 13.65
C PRO A 72 6.66 3.63 13.14
N SER A 73 6.83 2.78 12.13
CA SER A 73 8.13 2.51 11.50
C SER A 73 8.44 3.43 10.31
N ALA A 74 7.50 4.28 9.92
CA ALA A 74 7.72 5.21 8.83
C ALA A 74 8.69 6.31 9.25
N ARG A 75 9.58 6.67 8.31
CA ARG A 75 10.60 7.72 8.50
C ARG A 75 10.19 9.02 7.83
N ARG A 76 9.76 8.93 6.57
CA ARG A 76 9.29 10.05 5.74
C ARG A 76 8.27 9.61 4.72
N VAL A 77 7.40 10.54 4.36
CA VAL A 77 6.38 10.38 3.32
C VAL A 77 6.58 11.49 2.30
N PHE A 78 6.75 11.11 1.04
CA PHE A 78 6.80 12.04 -0.08
C PHE A 78 5.56 11.84 -0.94
N GLU A 79 4.90 12.92 -1.30
CA GLU A 79 3.79 12.92 -2.26
C GLU A 79 4.20 13.71 -3.48
N ALA A 80 3.83 13.23 -4.67
CA ALA A 80 4.10 13.92 -5.93
C ALA A 80 2.91 13.77 -6.87
N ARG A 81 2.57 14.87 -7.55
CA ARG A 81 1.57 14.91 -8.62
C ARG A 81 2.21 15.34 -9.91
N TRP A 82 1.83 14.69 -11.01
CA TRP A 82 2.18 15.12 -12.35
C TRP A 82 1.10 14.70 -13.33
N SER A 83 1.18 15.26 -14.53
CA SER A 83 0.35 14.85 -15.65
C SER A 83 1.15 14.03 -16.66
N VAL A 84 0.55 12.98 -17.21
CA VAL A 84 1.10 12.19 -18.33
C VAL A 84 0.44 12.63 -19.65
N ALA A 85 0.64 11.86 -20.73
CA ALA A 85 0.00 12.14 -22.02
C ALA A 85 -1.53 12.30 -21.85
N ASP A 86 -2.12 13.14 -22.71
CA ASP A 86 -3.56 13.48 -22.70
C ASP A 86 -4.05 14.24 -21.44
N GLY A 87 -3.13 14.76 -20.60
CA GLY A 87 -3.50 15.56 -19.44
C GLY A 87 -4.01 14.76 -18.24
N ILE A 88 -3.68 13.47 -18.19
CA ILE A 88 -4.11 12.59 -17.09
C ILE A 88 -3.26 12.81 -15.87
N THR A 89 -3.93 13.08 -14.75
CA THR A 89 -3.26 13.24 -13.47
C THR A 89 -2.82 11.88 -12.93
N VAL A 90 -1.58 11.85 -12.45
CA VAL A 90 -1.04 10.77 -11.66
C VAL A 90 -0.67 11.31 -10.28
N ARG A 91 -1.04 10.57 -9.26
CA ARG A 91 -0.70 10.84 -7.86
C ARG A 91 0.18 9.70 -7.37
N ALA A 92 1.29 10.02 -6.72
CA ALA A 92 2.13 8.99 -6.12
C ALA A 92 2.61 9.39 -4.73
N GLN A 93 2.76 8.36 -3.90
CA GLN A 93 3.27 8.48 -2.56
C GLN A 93 4.40 7.45 -2.34
N LEU A 94 5.57 7.97 -1.97
CA LEU A 94 6.71 7.18 -1.51
C LEU A 94 6.77 7.26 0.02
N THR A 95 6.72 6.12 0.69
CA THR A 95 6.98 6.04 2.14
C THR A 95 8.29 5.30 2.37
N THR A 96 9.19 5.88 3.18
CA THR A 96 10.40 5.20 3.66
C THR A 96 10.21 4.68 5.07
N PHE A 97 10.81 3.53 5.38
CA PHE A 97 10.65 2.81 6.64
C PHE A 97 11.98 2.48 7.27
N ASP A 98 12.05 2.57 8.60
CA ASP A 98 13.19 2.06 9.35
C ASP A 98 13.28 0.53 9.20
N PRO A 99 14.52 -0.02 9.21
CA PRO A 99 14.71 -1.46 9.13
C PRO A 99 14.01 -2.16 10.29
N GLU A 100 13.31 -3.26 10.00
CA GLU A 100 12.48 -3.98 10.96
C GLU A 100 13.26 -4.49 12.20
N SER A 101 14.57 -4.69 12.08
CA SER A 101 15.41 -5.09 13.21
C SER A 101 16.64 -4.21 13.41
N ARG A 102 16.86 -3.76 14.66
CA ARG A 102 18.07 -3.02 15.07
C ARG A 102 19.37 -3.82 14.92
N ARG A 103 19.29 -5.16 14.79
CA ARG A 103 20.45 -6.04 14.56
C ARG A 103 20.82 -6.14 13.07
N ALA A 104 19.90 -5.79 12.18
CA ALA A 104 20.09 -5.80 10.74
C ALA A 104 20.70 -4.47 10.22
N LYS A 105 21.83 -4.08 10.80
CA LYS A 105 22.50 -2.79 10.53
C LYS A 105 23.03 -2.61 9.09
N GLY A 106 22.74 -3.56 8.19
CA GLY A 106 23.07 -3.53 6.77
C GLY A 106 21.89 -3.80 5.83
N GLU A 107 20.65 -3.88 6.34
CA GLU A 107 19.48 -4.21 5.52
C GLU A 107 18.90 -3.02 4.73
N GLY A 108 19.45 -1.81 4.91
CA GLY A 108 19.00 -0.60 4.23
C GLY A 108 17.68 -0.04 4.77
N VAL A 109 17.25 1.08 4.19
CA VAL A 109 15.95 1.71 4.46
C VAL A 109 14.92 1.09 3.54
N GLY A 110 13.84 0.54 4.10
CA GLY A 110 12.74 0.01 3.31
C GLY A 110 11.99 1.13 2.61
N TRP A 111 11.45 0.88 1.41
CA TRP A 111 10.58 1.83 0.73
C TRP A 111 9.39 1.14 0.11
N VAL A 112 8.26 1.85 0.09
CA VAL A 112 7.03 1.48 -0.62
C VAL A 112 6.58 2.67 -1.44
N LEU A 113 6.30 2.43 -2.71
CA LEU A 113 5.83 3.41 -3.66
C LEU A 113 4.48 2.95 -4.23
N ALA A 114 3.45 3.74 -3.97
CA ALA A 114 2.14 3.59 -4.58
C ALA A 114 1.86 4.77 -5.48
N ALA A 115 1.40 4.51 -6.71
CA ALA A 115 0.93 5.52 -7.62
C ALA A 115 -0.42 5.11 -8.21
N GLU A 116 -1.27 6.10 -8.47
CA GLU A 116 -2.59 5.89 -9.04
C GLU A 116 -2.88 6.99 -10.07
N ALA A 117 -3.37 6.56 -11.22
CA ALA A 117 -3.79 7.44 -12.32
C ALA A 117 -5.31 7.51 -12.41
N GLU A 118 -5.83 8.53 -13.10
CA GLU A 118 -7.27 8.67 -13.34
C GLU A 118 -7.84 7.64 -14.33
N ARG A 119 -6.99 6.99 -15.13
CA ARG A 119 -7.33 5.90 -16.06
C ARG A 119 -6.44 4.68 -15.85
N ALA A 120 -6.79 3.56 -16.51
CA ALA A 120 -5.99 2.35 -16.53
C ALA A 120 -4.53 2.67 -16.90
N TRP A 121 -3.60 2.09 -16.15
CA TRP A 121 -2.18 2.40 -16.24
C TRP A 121 -1.59 1.89 -17.56
N GLU A 122 -0.90 2.77 -18.29
CA GLU A 122 -0.25 2.39 -19.54
C GLU A 122 1.22 2.01 -19.36
N ALA A 123 1.64 0.92 -20.01
CA ALA A 123 3.01 0.43 -19.94
C ALA A 123 4.04 1.44 -20.47
N GLY A 124 3.63 2.27 -21.44
CA GLY A 124 4.47 3.28 -22.08
C GLY A 124 4.76 4.52 -21.22
N TRP A 125 4.00 4.75 -20.16
CA TRP A 125 4.21 5.90 -19.29
C TRP A 125 5.51 5.79 -18.49
N PRO A 126 6.13 6.92 -18.10
CA PRO A 126 7.28 6.92 -17.20
C PRO A 126 6.98 6.13 -15.92
N SER A 127 7.99 5.42 -15.41
CA SER A 127 7.84 4.74 -14.12
C SER A 127 7.71 5.76 -12.99
N PRO A 128 6.76 5.59 -12.05
CA PRO A 128 6.66 6.44 -10.87
C PRO A 128 7.96 6.54 -10.09
N ALA A 129 8.77 5.47 -10.09
CA ALA A 129 10.10 5.45 -9.51
C ALA A 129 10.99 6.61 -9.99
N THR A 130 10.91 6.98 -11.28
CA THR A 130 11.76 8.04 -11.85
C THR A 130 11.38 9.44 -11.38
N VAL A 131 10.22 9.59 -10.75
CA VAL A 131 9.80 10.84 -10.08
C VAL A 131 10.54 11.01 -8.75
N PHE A 132 10.81 9.93 -8.04
CA PHE A 132 11.44 10.00 -6.71
C PHE A 132 12.96 9.82 -6.77
N TRP A 133 13.51 9.06 -7.72
CA TRP A 133 14.95 8.94 -7.90
C TRP A 133 15.33 8.91 -9.39
N PRO A 134 16.58 9.24 -9.76
CA PRO A 134 17.00 9.27 -11.17
C PRO A 134 16.92 7.90 -11.86
N ASP A 135 16.61 7.89 -13.16
CA ASP A 135 16.67 6.69 -14.03
C ASP A 135 18.13 6.36 -14.40
N SER A 136 18.93 5.94 -13.42
CA SER A 136 20.35 5.59 -13.57
C SER A 136 20.64 4.22 -12.95
N ASP A 137 21.57 3.46 -13.52
CA ASP A 137 22.01 2.13 -13.05
C ASP A 137 22.86 2.19 -11.77
N GLN A 138 23.33 3.39 -11.41
CA GLN A 138 24.17 3.63 -10.23
C GLN A 138 23.38 4.21 -9.05
N VAL A 139 22.06 3.95 -8.96
CA VAL A 139 21.24 4.44 -7.85
C VAL A 139 21.12 3.38 -6.75
N PRO A 140 21.26 3.76 -5.47
CA PRO A 140 21.08 2.84 -4.33
C PRO A 140 19.62 2.43 -4.08
N TRP A 141 18.67 2.91 -4.88
CA TRP A 141 17.22 2.67 -4.76
C TRP A 141 16.74 1.40 -5.44
N ASP A 142 17.55 0.80 -6.30
CA ASP A 142 17.16 -0.31 -7.16
C ASP A 142 17.30 -1.68 -6.48
N HIS A 143 17.24 -1.77 -5.16
CA HIS A 143 17.30 -3.05 -4.45
C HIS A 143 15.90 -3.57 -4.10
N GLU A 144 15.68 -4.86 -4.29
CA GLU A 144 14.45 -5.51 -3.84
C GLU A 144 14.49 -5.78 -2.32
N THR A 145 13.34 -6.08 -1.74
CA THR A 145 13.16 -6.64 -0.41
C THR A 145 13.85 -7.98 -0.23
N VAL A 146 14.02 -8.74 -1.31
CA VAL A 146 14.82 -9.98 -1.34
C VAL A 146 16.31 -9.61 -1.33
N PRO A 147 17.12 -10.14 -0.40
CA PRO A 147 18.54 -9.80 -0.29
C PRO A 147 19.31 -10.06 -1.59
N ASP A 148 20.28 -9.20 -1.88
CA ASP A 148 21.19 -9.26 -3.04
C ASP A 148 20.51 -9.26 -4.42
N VAL A 149 19.21 -8.94 -4.49
CA VAL A 149 18.46 -8.77 -5.73
C VAL A 149 18.34 -7.30 -6.07
N ARG A 150 18.72 -6.93 -7.30
CA ARG A 150 18.57 -5.58 -7.84
C ARG A 150 17.59 -5.54 -9.01
N LEU A 151 16.74 -4.53 -9.01
CA LEU A 151 15.97 -4.09 -10.15
C LEU A 151 16.92 -3.55 -11.22
N ARG A 152 16.48 -3.61 -12.48
CA ARG A 152 17.20 -3.06 -13.64
C ARG A 152 18.58 -3.66 -13.94
N THR A 153 19.06 -4.61 -13.15
CA THR A 153 20.31 -5.35 -13.35
C THR A 153 20.04 -6.84 -13.56
N ALA A 154 20.95 -7.53 -14.23
CA ALA A 154 20.94 -8.98 -14.37
C ALA A 154 21.46 -9.65 -13.09
N ASN A 155 20.60 -10.34 -12.34
CA ASN A 155 20.97 -11.02 -11.09
C ASN A 155 21.36 -12.47 -11.38
N HIS A 156 22.62 -12.85 -11.17
CA HIS A 156 23.01 -14.25 -11.34
C HIS A 156 22.44 -15.11 -10.21
N LEU A 157 21.91 -16.29 -10.56
CA LEU A 157 21.41 -17.23 -9.57
C LEU A 157 22.53 -17.72 -8.65
N PRO A 158 22.24 -18.02 -7.37
CA PRO A 158 23.19 -18.66 -6.47
C PRO A 158 23.69 -20.00 -7.01
N LYS A 159 24.94 -20.35 -6.70
CA LYS A 159 25.52 -21.66 -7.05
C LYS A 159 25.10 -22.77 -6.08
N ASP A 160 24.77 -22.41 -4.85
CA ASP A 160 24.33 -23.33 -3.82
C ASP A 160 22.82 -23.62 -3.96
N ASP A 161 22.46 -24.90 -3.88
CA ASP A 161 21.09 -25.40 -4.04
C ASP A 161 20.12 -24.83 -3.00
N ASP A 162 20.55 -24.71 -1.75
CA ASP A 162 19.70 -24.25 -0.65
C ASP A 162 19.51 -22.74 -0.70
N ASP A 163 20.54 -22.01 -1.10
CA ASP A 163 20.47 -20.58 -1.39
C ASP A 163 19.55 -20.28 -2.58
N LEU A 164 19.64 -21.08 -3.65
CA LEU A 164 18.75 -20.96 -4.80
C LEU A 164 17.28 -21.24 -4.43
N ARG A 165 17.02 -22.31 -3.68
CA ARG A 165 15.67 -22.63 -3.18
C ARG A 165 15.10 -21.49 -2.34
N ARG A 166 15.91 -20.93 -1.44
CA ARG A 166 15.52 -19.82 -0.57
C ARG A 166 15.21 -18.57 -1.39
N LEU A 167 16.06 -18.23 -2.37
CA LEU A 167 15.87 -17.10 -3.27
C LEU A 167 14.55 -17.22 -4.05
N LEU A 168 14.31 -18.36 -4.69
CA LEU A 168 13.10 -18.57 -5.51
C LEU A 168 11.83 -18.49 -4.67
N ARG A 169 11.84 -19.06 -3.46
CA ARG A 169 10.70 -18.95 -2.52
C ARG A 169 10.46 -17.51 -2.07
N ALA A 170 11.51 -16.74 -1.83
CA ALA A 170 11.39 -15.33 -1.45
C ALA A 170 10.81 -14.50 -2.61
N CYS A 171 11.33 -14.69 -3.82
CA CYS A 171 10.86 -14.01 -5.03
C CYS A 171 9.36 -14.23 -5.27
N THR A 172 8.86 -15.45 -5.14
CA THR A 172 7.45 -15.74 -5.47
C THR A 172 6.46 -15.45 -4.34
N ARG A 173 6.90 -15.42 -3.08
CA ARG A 173 6.01 -15.20 -1.92
C ARG A 173 6.00 -13.78 -1.39
N GLN A 174 7.13 -13.09 -1.48
CA GLN A 174 7.31 -11.80 -0.82
C GLN A 174 7.29 -10.67 -1.83
N SER A 175 7.82 -10.86 -3.04
CA SER A 175 8.00 -9.73 -3.96
C SER A 175 6.70 -9.25 -4.59
N TRP A 176 6.64 -7.95 -4.86
CA TRP A 176 5.63 -7.32 -5.72
C TRP A 176 6.09 -7.22 -7.18
N ALA A 177 7.33 -7.64 -7.46
CA ALA A 177 7.92 -7.61 -8.78
C ALA A 177 7.58 -8.85 -9.60
N VAL A 178 7.58 -8.68 -10.92
CA VAL A 178 7.57 -9.78 -11.89
C VAL A 178 8.98 -10.33 -11.99
N HIS A 179 9.17 -11.57 -11.57
CA HIS A 179 10.47 -12.23 -11.66
C HIS A 179 10.58 -13.04 -12.95
N VAL A 180 11.69 -12.90 -13.66
CA VAL A 180 11.98 -13.61 -14.90
C VAL A 180 13.31 -14.33 -14.73
N VAL A 181 13.35 -15.63 -15.05
CA VAL A 181 14.59 -16.40 -15.07
C VAL A 181 14.98 -16.68 -16.51
N ILE A 182 16.19 -16.31 -16.89
CA ILE A 182 16.75 -16.45 -18.23
C ILE A 182 17.96 -17.39 -18.14
N HIS A 183 18.00 -18.39 -19.00
CA HIS A 183 19.14 -19.28 -19.12
C HIS A 183 20.07 -18.76 -20.21
N GLU A 184 21.30 -18.43 -19.80
CA GLU A 184 22.41 -18.13 -20.68
C GLU A 184 22.89 -19.43 -21.33
N ALA A 185 22.43 -19.75 -22.56
CA ALA A 185 22.88 -20.97 -23.26
C ALA A 185 24.40 -21.03 -23.47
N MET A 186 25.04 -19.86 -23.52
CA MET A 186 26.47 -19.61 -23.64
C MET A 186 26.80 -18.37 -22.81
N THR A 187 28.08 -18.20 -22.46
CA THR A 187 28.54 -16.97 -21.78
C THR A 187 28.23 -15.74 -22.65
N PRO A 188 27.43 -14.77 -22.16
CA PRO A 188 27.07 -13.61 -22.95
C PRO A 188 28.28 -12.69 -23.17
N ASP A 189 28.32 -12.08 -24.35
CA ASP A 189 29.27 -11.01 -24.68
C ASP A 189 28.88 -9.69 -23.99
N VAL A 190 29.58 -8.59 -24.30
CA VAL A 190 29.31 -7.29 -23.67
C VAL A 190 27.87 -6.82 -23.94
N LEU A 191 27.34 -7.10 -25.13
CA LEU A 191 25.97 -6.72 -25.51
C LEU A 191 24.94 -7.62 -24.82
N GLY A 192 25.22 -8.92 -24.71
CA GLY A 192 24.37 -9.90 -24.02
C GLY A 192 24.31 -9.74 -22.51
N ARG A 193 25.29 -9.06 -21.92
CA ARG A 193 25.27 -8.67 -20.50
C ARG A 193 24.30 -7.52 -20.21
N ARG A 194 23.81 -6.84 -21.25
CA ARG A 194 22.79 -5.79 -21.08
C ARG A 194 21.53 -6.41 -20.47
N PRO A 195 20.99 -5.84 -19.40
CA PRO A 195 19.77 -6.34 -18.79
C PRO A 195 18.54 -6.09 -19.68
N VAL A 196 17.56 -6.98 -19.60
CA VAL A 196 16.27 -6.92 -20.30
C VAL A 196 15.49 -5.65 -19.92
N SER A 197 15.73 -5.12 -18.72
CA SER A 197 15.17 -3.85 -18.24
C SER A 197 15.36 -2.69 -19.21
N ALA A 198 16.43 -2.69 -20.00
CA ALA A 198 16.73 -1.64 -20.96
C ALA A 198 15.78 -1.64 -22.18
N PHE A 199 15.10 -2.75 -22.44
CA PHE A 199 14.12 -2.90 -23.53
C PHE A 199 12.68 -2.88 -23.04
N LEU A 200 12.45 -2.91 -21.71
CA LEU A 200 11.11 -2.88 -21.16
C LEU A 200 10.45 -1.51 -21.34
N PRO A 201 9.11 -1.48 -21.50
CA PRO A 201 8.33 -0.26 -21.36
C PRO A 201 8.67 0.46 -20.05
N PRO A 202 8.72 1.80 -20.03
CA PRO A 202 9.28 2.53 -18.90
C PRO A 202 8.65 2.18 -17.56
N SER A 203 7.32 2.01 -17.49
CA SER A 203 6.63 1.69 -16.24
C SER A 203 6.98 0.30 -15.67
N LEU A 204 7.45 -0.63 -16.50
CA LEU A 204 7.84 -1.98 -16.08
C LEU A 204 9.30 -2.08 -15.63
N ARG A 205 10.15 -1.09 -15.93
CA ARG A 205 11.59 -1.12 -15.60
C ARG A 205 11.88 -1.31 -14.11
N HIS A 206 11.01 -0.78 -13.24
CA HIS A 206 11.13 -0.89 -11.78
C HIS A 206 10.14 -1.90 -11.17
N ARG A 207 9.54 -2.76 -12.01
CA ARG A 207 8.65 -3.85 -11.59
C ARG A 207 9.13 -5.22 -12.04
N VAL A 208 10.14 -5.29 -12.91
CA VAL A 208 10.66 -6.56 -13.41
C VAL A 208 12.05 -6.82 -12.85
N VAL A 209 12.23 -8.01 -12.29
CA VAL A 209 13.52 -8.52 -11.81
C VAL A 209 13.99 -9.61 -12.74
N GLU A 210 15.19 -9.44 -13.26
CA GLU A 210 15.83 -10.41 -14.14
C GLU A 210 16.82 -11.27 -13.35
N HIS A 211 16.67 -12.59 -13.50
CA HIS A 211 17.58 -13.60 -12.97
C HIS A 211 18.27 -14.34 -14.12
N ARG A 212 19.58 -14.57 -14.00
CA ARG A 212 20.42 -15.26 -14.99
C ARG A 212 20.89 -16.59 -14.43
N ALA A 213 20.53 -17.68 -15.10
CA ALA A 213 21.13 -18.99 -14.89
C ALA A 213 22.31 -19.15 -15.88
N THR A 214 23.52 -19.29 -15.36
CA THR A 214 24.71 -19.59 -16.19
C THR A 214 24.61 -21.00 -16.79
N PRO A 215 25.36 -21.33 -17.86
CA PRO A 215 25.33 -22.66 -18.47
C PRO A 215 25.53 -23.80 -17.46
N ASP A 216 26.45 -23.63 -16.51
CA ASP A 216 26.79 -24.63 -15.49
C ASP A 216 25.67 -24.81 -14.45
N GLN A 217 24.85 -23.78 -14.24
CA GLN A 217 23.76 -23.78 -13.25
C GLN A 217 22.43 -24.27 -13.82
N ALA A 218 22.28 -24.32 -15.14
CA ALA A 218 20.98 -24.51 -15.79
C ALA A 218 20.25 -25.79 -15.37
N LEU A 219 20.97 -26.91 -15.21
CA LEU A 219 20.39 -28.19 -14.79
C LEU A 219 19.91 -28.16 -13.33
N ILE A 220 20.70 -27.56 -12.45
CA ILE A 220 20.36 -27.41 -11.03
C ILE A 220 19.16 -26.45 -10.89
N ALA A 221 19.21 -25.32 -11.60
CA ALA A 221 18.13 -24.34 -11.59
C ALA A 221 16.83 -24.93 -12.12
N ASP A 222 16.85 -25.63 -13.25
CA ASP A 222 15.67 -26.31 -13.80
C ASP A 222 15.09 -27.34 -12.83
N PHE A 223 15.93 -28.15 -12.19
CA PHE A 223 15.49 -29.12 -11.18
C PHE A 223 14.83 -28.45 -9.98
N VAL A 224 15.46 -27.39 -9.43
CA VAL A 224 14.91 -26.66 -8.28
C VAL A 224 13.61 -25.96 -8.64
N MET A 225 13.54 -25.29 -9.80
CA MET A 225 12.34 -24.59 -10.26
C MET A 225 11.16 -25.56 -10.47
N LYS A 226 11.40 -26.73 -11.06
CA LYS A 226 10.37 -27.77 -11.22
C LYS A 226 9.86 -28.27 -9.88
N ARG A 227 10.76 -28.48 -8.91
CA ARG A 227 10.41 -28.98 -7.58
C ARG A 227 9.67 -27.95 -6.73
N GLU A 228 10.13 -26.70 -6.72
CA GLU A 228 9.63 -25.65 -5.83
C GLU A 228 8.44 -24.90 -6.40
N LEU A 229 8.47 -24.65 -7.72
CA LEU A 229 7.52 -23.78 -8.41
C LEU A 229 6.72 -24.50 -9.49
N GLY A 230 7.04 -25.76 -9.82
CA GLY A 230 6.35 -26.52 -10.86
C GLY A 230 6.56 -25.99 -12.28
N VAL A 231 7.61 -25.21 -12.51
CA VAL A 231 7.96 -24.63 -13.81
C VAL A 231 9.39 -25.01 -14.19
N GLY A 232 9.66 -25.23 -15.47
CA GLY A 232 11.00 -25.55 -15.98
C GLY A 232 11.59 -24.38 -16.75
N ILE A 233 12.92 -24.32 -16.83
CA ILE A 233 13.62 -23.35 -17.68
C ILE A 233 14.21 -24.04 -18.90
N PRO A 234 13.78 -23.69 -20.14
CA PRO A 234 14.30 -24.31 -21.34
C PRO A 234 15.76 -23.92 -21.57
N ARG A 235 16.49 -24.79 -22.30
CA ARG A 235 17.88 -24.48 -22.70
C ARG A 235 17.92 -23.21 -23.53
N GLY A 236 18.66 -22.20 -23.09
CA GLY A 236 18.76 -20.93 -23.80
C GLY A 236 17.47 -20.15 -23.89
N GLY A 237 16.47 -20.42 -23.06
CA GLY A 237 15.22 -19.67 -23.04
C GLY A 237 14.98 -19.00 -21.69
N ALA A 238 13.73 -18.60 -21.46
CA ALA A 238 13.34 -17.87 -20.26
C ALA A 238 11.97 -18.31 -19.76
N VAL A 239 11.68 -17.99 -18.50
CA VAL A 239 10.39 -18.24 -17.88
C VAL A 239 10.04 -17.10 -16.93
N VAL A 240 8.80 -16.62 -17.01
CA VAL A 240 8.25 -15.69 -16.02
C VAL A 240 7.77 -16.52 -14.83
N LEU A 241 8.23 -16.20 -13.62
CA LEU A 241 7.90 -16.99 -12.44
C LEU A 241 6.45 -16.77 -12.00
N PRO A 242 5.73 -17.83 -11.58
CA PRO A 242 4.40 -17.68 -11.02
C PRO A 242 4.46 -16.96 -9.66
N PRO A 243 3.48 -16.11 -9.33
CA PRO A 243 3.35 -15.58 -8.00
C PRO A 243 2.82 -16.68 -7.06
N THR A 244 3.01 -16.51 -5.75
CA THR A 244 2.43 -17.35 -4.71
C THR A 244 1.58 -16.48 -3.78
N PRO A 245 0.26 -16.71 -3.67
CA PRO A 245 -0.53 -17.80 -4.26
C PRO A 245 -0.63 -17.72 -5.79
N ARG A 246 -0.76 -18.88 -6.44
CA ARG A 246 -0.85 -18.95 -7.91
C ARG A 246 -2.13 -18.28 -8.41
N LEU A 247 -2.00 -17.48 -9.46
CA LEU A 247 -3.15 -16.94 -10.19
C LEU A 247 -3.86 -18.06 -10.94
N PHE A 248 -5.19 -18.01 -10.99
CA PHE A 248 -6.01 -19.01 -11.70
C PHE A 248 -5.68 -19.05 -13.20
N GLU A 249 -5.27 -17.93 -13.77
CA GLU A 249 -4.98 -17.75 -15.20
C GLU A 249 -3.49 -17.98 -15.56
N TYR A 250 -2.66 -18.40 -14.60
CA TYR A 250 -1.25 -18.66 -14.88
C TYR A 250 -1.07 -20.01 -15.59
N ASP A 251 -0.61 -19.97 -16.84
CA ASP A 251 -0.16 -21.14 -17.59
C ASP A 251 1.38 -21.17 -17.71
N ALA A 252 1.98 -22.20 -17.12
CA ALA A 252 3.42 -22.39 -17.10
C ALA A 252 4.03 -22.54 -18.51
N GLU A 253 3.33 -23.20 -19.43
CA GLU A 253 3.83 -23.41 -20.79
C GLU A 253 3.78 -22.10 -21.59
N HIS A 254 2.69 -21.33 -21.43
CA HIS A 254 2.50 -20.04 -22.09
C HIS A 254 3.52 -18.97 -21.65
N PHE A 255 3.85 -18.93 -20.36
CA PHE A 255 4.83 -18.01 -19.78
C PHE A 255 6.29 -18.52 -19.85
N THR A 256 6.51 -19.61 -20.58
CA THR A 256 7.85 -20.11 -20.93
C THR A 256 8.17 -19.75 -22.37
N VAL A 257 9.31 -19.09 -22.59
CA VAL A 257 9.80 -18.68 -23.90
C VAL A 257 10.99 -19.56 -24.29
N PRO A 258 10.87 -20.39 -25.34
CA PRO A 258 12.02 -21.10 -25.89
C PRO A 258 12.94 -20.12 -26.63
N ASN A 259 14.25 -20.35 -26.58
CA ASN A 259 15.27 -19.63 -27.37
C ASN A 259 15.22 -18.10 -27.27
N VAL A 260 15.83 -17.57 -26.20
CA VAL A 260 16.08 -16.13 -26.00
C VAL A 260 17.52 -15.83 -26.38
N PHE A 261 17.69 -14.97 -27.37
CA PHE A 261 19.00 -14.49 -27.79
C PHE A 261 19.40 -13.25 -26.98
N LEU A 262 20.60 -13.32 -26.41
CA LEU A 262 21.21 -12.25 -25.62
C LEU A 262 22.41 -11.72 -26.40
N ASP A 263 22.15 -11.15 -27.56
CA ASP A 263 23.15 -10.57 -28.47
C ASP A 263 23.04 -9.03 -28.53
N GLY A 264 22.24 -8.44 -27.64
CA GLY A 264 21.94 -7.02 -27.61
C GLY A 264 20.76 -6.60 -28.50
N THR A 265 20.19 -7.52 -29.29
CA THR A 265 18.91 -7.29 -29.96
C THR A 265 17.76 -7.33 -28.96
N GLU A 266 16.64 -6.72 -29.33
CA GLU A 266 15.45 -6.70 -28.48
C GLU A 266 14.81 -8.10 -28.41
N PRO A 267 14.68 -8.72 -27.22
CA PRO A 267 14.09 -10.05 -27.08
C PRO A 267 12.56 -9.98 -27.11
N THR A 268 11.98 -9.65 -28.28
CA THR A 268 10.55 -9.30 -28.43
C THR A 268 9.60 -10.36 -27.86
N ALA A 269 9.86 -11.65 -28.07
CA ALA A 269 9.02 -12.72 -27.54
C ALA A 269 9.00 -12.74 -26.00
N LEU A 270 10.14 -12.51 -25.36
CA LEU A 270 10.24 -12.42 -23.90
C LEU A 270 9.52 -11.17 -23.38
N LEU A 271 9.73 -10.03 -24.02
CA LEU A 271 9.09 -8.77 -23.62
C LEU A 271 7.57 -8.84 -23.74
N ALA A 272 7.05 -9.46 -24.81
CA ALA A 272 5.62 -9.67 -25.00
C ALA A 272 5.03 -10.52 -23.85
N ARG A 273 5.70 -11.61 -23.44
CA ARG A 273 5.26 -12.43 -22.31
C ARG A 273 5.29 -11.69 -20.98
N ILE A 274 6.31 -10.86 -20.74
CA ILE A 274 6.39 -10.04 -19.53
C ILE A 274 5.25 -9.02 -19.49
N GLN A 275 4.96 -8.35 -20.60
CA GLN A 275 3.87 -7.38 -20.69
C GLN A 275 2.50 -8.04 -20.50
N GLU A 276 2.28 -9.19 -21.15
CA GLU A 276 1.06 -9.98 -21.00
C GLU A 276 0.86 -10.43 -19.55
N PHE A 277 1.91 -10.94 -18.90
CA PHE A 277 1.86 -11.34 -17.50
C PHE A 277 1.59 -10.15 -16.56
N ALA A 278 2.21 -9.00 -16.82
CA ALA A 278 2.04 -7.79 -16.01
C ALA A 278 0.63 -7.19 -16.14
N ALA A 279 -0.09 -7.49 -17.21
CA ALA A 279 -1.48 -7.07 -17.45
C ALA A 279 -2.52 -8.00 -16.81
N LEU A 280 -2.13 -9.20 -16.34
CA LEU A 280 -3.05 -10.11 -15.65
C LEU A 280 -3.51 -9.51 -14.32
N PRO A 281 -4.76 -9.75 -13.89
CA PRO A 281 -5.22 -9.36 -12.55
C PRO A 281 -4.37 -10.02 -11.46
N GLN A 282 -3.54 -9.22 -10.78
CA GLN A 282 -2.70 -9.70 -9.70
C GLN A 282 -3.42 -9.62 -8.36
N HIS A 283 -3.17 -10.59 -7.47
CA HIS A 283 -3.61 -10.51 -6.09
C HIS A 283 -2.93 -9.31 -5.41
N LEU A 284 -3.68 -8.47 -4.72
CA LEU A 284 -3.17 -7.33 -3.97
C LEU A 284 -2.72 -7.80 -2.56
N PRO A 285 -1.42 -7.83 -2.25
CA PRO A 285 -0.95 -8.17 -0.91
C PRO A 285 -1.43 -7.13 0.12
N ALA A 286 -1.60 -7.53 1.38
CA ALA A 286 -2.16 -6.66 2.43
C ALA A 286 -1.35 -5.37 2.67
N ASP A 287 -0.02 -5.45 2.56
CA ASP A 287 0.88 -4.30 2.65
C ASP A 287 0.71 -3.34 1.46
N ALA A 288 0.43 -3.87 0.27
CA ALA A 288 0.12 -3.06 -0.92
C ALA A 288 -1.26 -2.41 -0.83
N GLU A 289 -2.25 -3.14 -0.31
CA GLU A 289 -3.61 -2.62 -0.06
C GLU A 289 -3.57 -1.46 0.95
N GLN A 290 -2.76 -1.61 2.00
CA GLN A 290 -2.53 -0.55 2.98
C GLN A 290 -1.87 0.68 2.34
N ALA A 291 -0.88 0.48 1.46
CA ALA A 291 -0.23 1.58 0.73
C ALA A 291 -1.20 2.32 -0.21
N LEU A 292 -2.09 1.60 -0.93
CA LEU A 292 -3.12 2.22 -1.76
C LEU A 292 -4.19 2.94 -0.92
N THR A 293 -4.60 2.35 0.20
CA THR A 293 -5.54 3.00 1.12
C THR A 293 -4.97 4.31 1.64
N ARG A 294 -3.68 4.31 1.99
CA ARG A 294 -2.94 5.52 2.39
C ARG A 294 -2.87 6.55 1.27
N LEU A 295 -2.56 6.14 0.04
CA LEU A 295 -2.54 7.06 -1.10
C LEU A 295 -3.92 7.70 -1.32
N ARG A 296 -5.01 6.94 -1.18
CA ARG A 296 -6.38 7.42 -1.47
C ARG A 296 -6.98 8.26 -0.36
N ARG A 297 -6.77 7.88 0.91
CA ARG A 297 -7.37 8.54 2.08
C ARG A 297 -6.43 9.54 2.75
N GLY A 298 -5.13 9.35 2.56
CA GLY A 298 -4.07 10.14 3.18
C GLY A 298 -3.40 11.15 2.26
N TRP A 299 -3.99 11.47 1.11
CA TRP A 299 -3.45 12.43 0.15
C TRP A 299 -3.55 13.89 0.64
N HIS A 300 -2.48 14.68 0.48
CA HIS A 300 -2.43 16.09 0.91
C HIS A 300 -2.33 17.08 -0.25
N LEU A 301 -1.74 16.67 -1.38
CA LEU A 301 -1.59 17.52 -2.56
C LEU A 301 -2.91 17.68 -3.32
N LEU A 302 -3.86 18.46 -2.82
CA LEU A 302 -5.13 18.71 -3.51
C LEU A 302 -5.03 19.93 -4.44
N THR A 303 -5.74 19.89 -5.56
CA THR A 303 -5.92 21.11 -6.40
C THR A 303 -6.96 22.03 -5.74
N PRO A 304 -6.94 23.35 -6.01
CA PRO A 304 -7.96 24.25 -5.47
C PRO A 304 -9.40 23.84 -5.80
N ASP A 305 -9.61 23.22 -6.97
CA ASP A 305 -10.93 22.69 -7.37
C ASP A 305 -11.33 21.46 -6.54
N GLU A 306 -10.38 20.57 -6.25
CA GLU A 306 -10.58 19.42 -5.36
C GLU A 306 -10.83 19.86 -3.91
N GLU A 307 -10.09 20.85 -3.41
CA GLU A 307 -10.29 21.45 -2.09
C GLU A 307 -11.69 22.08 -1.98
N LEU A 308 -12.13 22.81 -3.02
CA LEU A 308 -13.47 23.40 -3.07
C LEU A 308 -14.57 22.33 -3.11
N ALA A 309 -14.39 21.28 -3.91
CA ALA A 309 -15.32 20.16 -3.96
C ALA A 309 -15.43 19.47 -2.60
N HIS A 310 -14.29 19.26 -1.93
CA HIS A 310 -14.23 18.67 -0.60
C HIS A 310 -14.94 19.55 0.45
N ALA A 311 -14.64 20.85 0.47
CA ALA A 311 -15.29 21.80 1.38
C ALA A 311 -16.81 21.84 1.20
N ARG A 312 -17.30 21.79 -0.06
CA ARG A 312 -18.74 21.71 -0.36
C ARG A 312 -19.37 20.42 0.16
N ALA A 313 -18.69 19.29 0.00
CA ALA A 313 -19.15 18.00 0.53
C ALA A 313 -19.23 18.03 2.06
N MET A 314 -18.22 18.60 2.74
CA MET A 314 -18.18 18.77 4.19
C MET A 314 -19.33 19.65 4.70
N VAL A 315 -19.56 20.80 4.08
CA VAL A 315 -20.69 21.69 4.43
C VAL A 315 -22.02 20.96 4.30
N THR A 316 -22.19 20.18 3.22
CA THR A 316 -23.40 19.37 3.00
C THR A 316 -23.57 18.31 4.10
N GLN A 317 -22.49 17.66 4.51
CA GLN A 317 -22.51 16.67 5.58
C GLN A 317 -22.87 17.30 6.94
N TYR A 318 -22.28 18.45 7.28
CA TYR A 318 -22.61 19.16 8.52
C TYR A 318 -24.03 19.69 8.54
N ALA A 319 -24.55 20.17 7.41
CA ALA A 319 -25.94 20.57 7.29
C ALA A 319 -26.88 19.39 7.59
N LYS A 320 -26.64 18.22 6.99
CA LYS A 320 -27.40 17.00 7.27
C LYS A 320 -27.31 16.55 8.72
N ALA A 321 -26.12 16.66 9.33
CA ALA A 321 -25.94 16.32 10.74
C ALA A 321 -26.73 17.26 11.66
N LEU A 322 -26.76 18.56 11.35
CA LEU A 322 -27.53 19.55 12.10
C LEU A 322 -29.03 19.29 11.97
N GLU A 323 -29.53 19.01 10.76
CA GLU A 323 -30.94 18.64 10.53
C GLU A 323 -31.33 17.39 11.33
N ALA A 324 -30.48 16.36 11.36
CA ALA A 324 -30.71 15.16 12.15
C ALA A 324 -30.74 15.44 13.66
N MET A 325 -29.88 16.34 14.15
CA MET A 325 -29.90 16.78 15.55
C MET A 325 -31.18 17.54 15.89
N THR A 326 -31.64 18.44 15.01
CA THR A 326 -32.89 19.17 15.17
C THR A 326 -34.08 18.21 15.23
N ALA A 327 -34.18 17.26 14.29
CA ALA A 327 -35.22 16.25 14.30
C ALA A 327 -35.19 15.40 15.59
N SER A 328 -34.00 15.04 16.09
CA SER A 328 -33.89 14.34 17.37
C SER A 328 -34.38 15.19 18.54
N CYS A 329 -34.09 16.50 18.57
CA CYS A 329 -34.58 17.40 19.61
C CYS A 329 -36.11 17.52 19.58
N ASP A 330 -36.72 17.57 18.40
CA ASP A 330 -38.18 17.64 18.26
C ASP A 330 -38.83 16.34 18.76
N LEU A 331 -38.28 15.17 18.43
CA LEU A 331 -38.74 13.89 18.99
C LEU A 331 -38.62 13.83 20.53
N TYR A 332 -37.55 14.40 21.10
CA TYR A 332 -37.42 14.49 22.56
C TYR A 332 -38.47 15.41 23.18
N ARG A 333 -38.81 16.53 22.51
CA ARG A 333 -39.85 17.46 22.96
C ARG A 333 -41.22 16.77 22.95
N GLU A 334 -41.58 16.13 21.85
CA GLU A 334 -42.84 15.40 21.71
C GLU A 334 -42.98 14.29 22.76
N ALA A 335 -41.91 13.53 23.02
CA ALA A 335 -41.91 12.50 24.05
C ALA A 335 -42.08 13.08 25.47
N ALA A 336 -41.47 14.23 25.76
CA ALA A 336 -41.61 14.89 27.05
C ALA A 336 -43.02 15.46 27.26
N GLU A 337 -43.61 16.05 26.21
CA GLU A 337 -44.99 16.54 26.22
C GLU A 337 -45.98 15.40 26.44
N SER A 338 -45.84 14.30 25.70
CA SER A 338 -46.69 13.10 25.88
C SER A 338 -46.58 12.49 27.28
N ALA A 339 -45.38 12.46 27.87
CA ALA A 339 -45.19 11.98 29.24
C ALA A 339 -45.87 12.90 30.27
N LEU A 340 -45.85 14.21 30.04
CA LEU A 340 -46.50 15.19 30.91
C LEU A 340 -48.02 15.09 30.80
N GLU A 341 -48.57 14.88 29.61
CA GLU A 341 -49.99 14.58 29.39
C GLU A 341 -50.41 13.31 30.14
N ALA A 342 -49.65 12.22 30.01
CA ALA A 342 -49.93 10.97 30.72
C ALA A 342 -49.93 11.13 32.26
N LEU A 343 -49.01 11.93 32.80
CA LEU A 343 -48.96 12.28 34.23
C LEU A 343 -50.16 13.14 34.65
N ALA A 344 -50.55 14.11 33.83
CA ALA A 344 -51.71 14.96 34.09
C ALA A 344 -53.00 14.15 34.11
N ASP A 345 -53.19 13.21 33.17
CA ASP A 345 -54.34 12.32 33.13
C ASP A 345 -54.38 11.37 34.34
N ALA A 346 -53.23 10.80 34.73
CA ALA A 346 -53.12 9.99 35.94
C ALA A 346 -53.44 10.77 37.22
N SER A 347 -53.08 12.07 37.28
CA SER A 347 -53.38 12.94 38.42
C SER A 347 -54.82 13.47 38.43
N ARG A 348 -55.43 13.67 37.26
CA ARG A 348 -56.82 14.15 37.11
C ARG A 348 -57.84 13.04 37.38
N GLY A 349 -57.45 11.77 37.21
CA GLY A 349 -58.20 10.58 37.59
C GLY A 349 -58.23 10.26 39.09
N GLY A 350 -58.16 11.26 39.97
CA GLY A 350 -57.99 11.08 41.43
C GLY A 350 -58.97 10.09 42.09
N GLY A 351 -58.46 8.91 42.44
CA GLY A 351 -59.12 7.93 43.30
C GLY A 351 -58.14 6.93 43.92
N ALA A 352 -57.62 7.28 45.11
CA ALA A 352 -57.01 6.47 46.19
C ALA A 352 -56.00 5.32 45.89
N PRO A 353 -54.91 5.19 46.69
CA PRO A 353 -53.83 4.24 46.45
C PRO A 353 -54.21 2.82 46.88
N ARG A 354 -53.96 1.84 46.01
CA ARG A 354 -54.00 0.40 46.35
C ARG A 354 -52.57 -0.13 46.41
N PRO A 355 -52.14 -0.80 47.50
CA PRO A 355 -50.77 -1.30 47.59
C PRO A 355 -50.54 -2.43 46.58
N ALA A 356 -49.31 -2.45 46.08
CA ALA A 356 -48.82 -3.32 45.03
C ALA A 356 -48.90 -4.82 45.40
N SER A 357 -49.08 -5.65 44.37
CA SER A 357 -48.66 -7.05 44.38
C SER A 357 -47.74 -7.29 43.17
N PRO A 358 -46.61 -7.99 43.36
CA PRO A 358 -45.52 -8.01 42.39
C PRO A 358 -45.85 -8.98 41.25
N THR A 359 -45.88 -8.47 40.03
CA THR A 359 -45.84 -9.32 38.83
C THR A 359 -44.63 -8.91 38.01
N THR A 360 -43.56 -9.68 38.23
CA THR A 360 -42.50 -10.03 37.28
C THR A 360 -42.25 -9.03 36.15
N SER A 361 -41.29 -8.15 36.41
CA SER A 361 -40.53 -7.42 35.41
C SER A 361 -39.96 -8.39 34.35
N ARG A 362 -40.55 -8.38 33.16
CA ARG A 362 -39.82 -8.74 31.95
C ARG A 362 -39.10 -7.47 31.53
N GLU A 363 -37.81 -7.43 31.84
CA GLU A 363 -36.90 -6.35 31.43
C GLU A 363 -36.85 -6.29 29.90
N ASP A 364 -37.64 -5.41 29.31
CA ASP A 364 -37.36 -4.93 27.96
C ASP A 364 -36.13 -4.01 28.03
N PRO A 365 -35.09 -4.26 27.22
CA PRO A 365 -33.86 -3.50 27.28
C PRO A 365 -34.10 -2.04 26.87
N SER A 366 -33.89 -1.13 27.81
CA SER A 366 -34.11 0.29 27.62
C SER A 366 -33.35 0.84 26.40
N PRO A 367 -34.01 1.63 25.53
CA PRO A 367 -33.43 2.19 24.29
C PRO A 367 -32.23 3.14 24.52
N TRP A 368 -32.01 3.56 25.77
CA TRP A 368 -30.88 4.38 26.21
C TRP A 368 -29.50 3.70 26.08
N LYS A 369 -29.43 2.37 26.12
CA LYS A 369 -28.15 1.63 25.93
C LYS A 369 -27.73 1.53 24.45
N ALA A 370 -28.64 1.75 23.51
CA ALA A 370 -28.34 1.76 22.07
C ALA A 370 -27.80 3.13 21.62
N LEU A 371 -28.34 4.23 22.15
CA LEU A 371 -27.91 5.61 21.85
C LEU A 371 -26.56 5.98 22.46
N THR A 372 -26.25 5.49 23.67
CA THR A 372 -24.93 5.70 24.29
C THR A 372 -23.80 4.96 23.55
N LYS A 373 -24.11 3.88 22.82
CA LYS A 373 -23.16 3.16 21.95
C LYS A 373 -22.92 3.83 20.59
N SER A 374 -23.81 4.70 20.11
CA SER A 374 -23.58 5.47 18.88
C SER A 374 -22.81 6.77 19.18
N LEU A 375 -23.09 7.43 20.31
CA LEU A 375 -22.43 8.67 20.72
C LEU A 375 -20.99 8.46 21.26
N SER A 376 -20.68 7.29 21.80
CA SER A 376 -19.30 6.95 22.20
C SER A 376 -18.34 6.76 21.03
N ARG A 377 -18.85 6.61 19.78
CA ARG A 377 -18.00 6.60 18.57
C ARG A 377 -17.66 8.00 18.04
N PHE A 378 -18.27 9.05 18.58
CA PHE A 378 -18.02 10.45 18.19
C PHE A 378 -17.18 11.23 19.20
N ARG A 379 -16.79 10.61 20.32
CA ARG A 379 -15.92 11.25 21.32
C ARG A 379 -14.47 10.79 21.10
N GLY A 380 -13.68 11.65 20.44
CA GLY A 380 -12.23 11.48 20.35
C GLY A 380 -11.55 11.52 21.74
N PRO A 381 -10.31 11.00 21.85
CA PRO A 381 -9.61 10.91 23.12
C PRO A 381 -9.24 12.31 23.65
N THR A 382 -9.76 12.66 24.82
CA THR A 382 -9.30 13.81 25.61
C THR A 382 -7.87 13.55 26.13
N PRO A 383 -6.97 14.57 26.13
CA PRO A 383 -5.64 14.46 26.69
C PRO A 383 -5.66 14.16 28.20
N GLN A 384 -4.89 13.18 28.64
CA GLN A 384 -4.57 12.99 30.05
C GLN A 384 -3.53 14.05 30.47
N GLU A 385 -3.93 14.99 31.31
CA GLU A 385 -2.98 15.78 32.08
C GLU A 385 -2.32 14.91 33.16
N PRO A 386 -0.99 15.05 33.37
CA PRO A 386 -0.24 14.26 34.34
C PRO A 386 -0.64 14.62 35.77
N GLY A 387 -0.89 13.56 36.55
CA GLY A 387 -1.29 13.61 37.94
C GLY A 387 -0.34 14.43 38.81
N SER A 388 -0.93 15.41 39.47
CA SER A 388 -0.38 16.17 40.57
C SER A 388 0.16 15.26 41.68
N GLU A 389 1.47 15.36 41.83
CA GLU A 389 2.28 15.03 42.99
C GLU A 389 1.66 15.60 44.28
N SER A 390 1.61 14.81 45.34
CA SER A 390 1.34 15.29 46.69
C SER A 390 2.26 14.56 47.69
N PRO A 391 2.72 15.26 48.73
CA PRO A 391 4.01 15.00 49.36
C PRO A 391 3.87 14.08 50.57
N GLN A 392 4.81 13.16 50.73
CA GLN A 392 4.94 12.31 51.92
C GLN A 392 5.91 12.96 52.93
N PRO A 393 5.61 13.00 54.24
CA PRO A 393 6.40 13.71 55.25
C PRO A 393 7.62 12.90 55.75
N PRO A 394 8.60 13.54 56.41
CA PRO A 394 9.89 12.94 56.73
C PRO A 394 9.94 12.32 58.14
N HIS A 395 10.50 11.12 58.25
CA HIS A 395 11.20 10.54 59.40
C HIS A 395 11.97 9.31 58.85
N GLY A 396 13.29 9.10 58.97
CA GLY A 396 14.27 9.60 59.92
C GLY A 396 14.77 8.42 60.78
N ALA A 397 15.77 7.68 60.28
CA ALA A 397 16.82 6.93 61.02
C ALA A 397 17.71 6.17 60.03
#